data_AF-A0A934NFH7-F1
#
_entry.id   AF-A0A934NFH7-F1
#
_cell.length_a   1.000
_cell.length_b   1.000
_cell.length_c   1.000
_cell.angle_alpha   90.00
_cell.angle_beta   90.00
_cell.angle_gamma   90.00
#
_symmetry.space_group_name_H-M   'P 1'
#
loop_
_entity.id
_entity.type
_entity.pdbx_description
1 polymer ?
#
loop_
_entity_poly.entity_id
_entity_poly.type
_entity_poly.pdbx_seq_one_letter_code
_entity_poly.pdbx_strand_id
1 'polypeptide(L)'
;MIAARHRISWLMAAALLSLVLTVQPFRDSDVWWHLAMGHYIIAHGIPTAEPFSFLHAANPWVGQQWLYEVGLARLVDLGGAGLASLVMGAVASSALLVAVLSIPRERRPSGPWLAGALLLSALVAGQFVGVRGQVISLLGAAVVLNVVTRWRGGSARALLALPPLFLIWANLHAGFIIGLGIALVALLTVRTTDWRLRRLLGAAIVAAALATLVNPSGTGLWAYVVTTFTNSTLTGVVTEWQSPDFHDAWLRLFEAEAILLVTSWTLSSRRQPVDLVLAGATFAAALQAQRNIPLFAVIAAPQLAVYGAAAWSAHGARLSGRRGPAWWP
;
A
#
# COMPACT_ATOMS: atom_id res chain seq x y z
N MET A 1 -31.08 -1.21 3.79
CA MET A 1 -30.43 -1.80 4.99
C MET A 1 -29.89 -3.21 4.73
N ILE A 2 -30.68 -4.13 4.17
CA ILE A 2 -30.30 -5.52 3.87
C ILE A 2 -29.09 -5.61 2.92
N ALA A 3 -29.12 -4.91 1.77
CA ALA A 3 -28.00 -4.90 0.82
C ALA A 3 -26.67 -4.38 1.42
N ALA A 4 -26.73 -3.44 2.36
CA ALA A 4 -25.55 -2.94 3.06
C ALA A 4 -25.00 -3.99 4.05
N ARG A 5 -25.88 -4.69 4.78
CA ARG A 5 -25.49 -5.80 5.66
C ARG A 5 -24.80 -6.93 4.88
N HIS A 6 -25.36 -7.32 3.73
CA HIS A 6 -24.72 -8.34 2.89
C HIS A 6 -23.33 -7.93 2.39
N ARG A 7 -23.13 -6.66 1.98
CA ARG A 7 -21.79 -6.17 1.57
C ARG A 7 -20.78 -6.26 2.71
N ILE A 8 -21.19 -5.92 3.93
CA ILE A 8 -20.34 -6.01 5.11
C ILE A 8 -19.95 -7.46 5.37
N SER A 9 -20.89 -8.41 5.30
CA SER A 9 -20.58 -9.84 5.49
C SER A 9 -19.53 -10.35 4.48
N TRP A 10 -19.66 -9.99 3.20
CA TRP A 10 -18.67 -10.33 2.17
C TRP A 10 -17.29 -9.74 2.47
N LEU A 11 -17.24 -8.46 2.84
CA LEU A 11 -15.99 -7.79 3.18
C LEU A 11 -15.34 -8.39 4.43
N MET A 12 -16.12 -8.73 5.45
CA MET A 12 -15.60 -9.37 6.67
C MET A 12 -15.02 -10.74 6.36
N ALA A 13 -15.73 -11.57 5.59
CA ALA A 13 -15.22 -12.87 5.16
C ALA A 13 -13.93 -12.73 4.33
N ALA A 14 -13.91 -11.79 3.38
CA ALA A 14 -12.73 -11.51 2.56
C ALA A 14 -11.54 -10.99 3.39
N ALA A 15 -11.79 -10.13 4.38
CA ALA A 15 -10.73 -9.61 5.27
C ALA A 15 -10.15 -10.72 6.16
N LEU A 16 -10.97 -11.65 6.66
CA LEU A 16 -10.52 -12.82 7.41
C LEU A 16 -9.68 -13.76 6.54
N LEU A 17 -10.12 -14.05 5.32
CA LEU A 17 -9.33 -14.86 4.38
C LEU A 17 -8.05 -14.15 3.95
N SER A 18 -8.10 -12.84 3.70
CA SER A 18 -6.92 -12.04 3.43
C SER A 18 -5.93 -12.06 4.58
N LEU A 19 -6.39 -12.16 5.83
CA LEU A 19 -5.49 -12.32 6.99
C LEU A 19 -4.69 -13.61 6.86
N VAL A 20 -5.34 -14.73 6.50
CA VAL A 20 -4.65 -16.02 6.28
C VAL A 20 -3.58 -15.91 5.19
N LEU A 21 -3.86 -15.18 4.11
CA LEU A 21 -2.90 -14.98 3.00
C LEU A 21 -1.73 -14.05 3.35
N THR A 22 -1.92 -13.14 4.29
CA THR A 22 -0.95 -12.08 4.62
C THR A 22 -0.11 -12.37 5.87
N VAL A 23 -0.57 -13.27 6.74
CA VAL A 23 0.24 -13.79 7.85
C VAL A 23 1.29 -14.74 7.30
N GLN A 24 2.53 -14.26 7.24
CA GLN A 24 3.68 -15.02 6.73
C GLN A 24 4.65 -15.35 7.86
N PRO A 25 5.29 -16.54 7.83
CA PRO A 25 6.35 -16.87 8.77
C PRO A 25 7.58 -15.98 8.57
N PHE A 26 8.53 -16.02 9.51
CA PHE A 26 9.81 -15.32 9.40
C PHE A 26 10.63 -15.95 8.26
N ARG A 27 10.44 -15.45 7.04
CA ARG A 27 11.10 -15.92 5.82
C ARG A 27 12.27 -15.05 5.40
N ASP A 28 12.24 -13.79 5.82
CA ASP A 28 13.22 -12.79 5.43
C ASP A 28 14.42 -12.82 6.38
N SER A 29 15.63 -12.79 5.82
CA SER A 29 16.87 -12.80 6.58
C SER A 29 17.03 -11.55 7.44
N ASP A 30 16.47 -10.41 7.00
CA ASP A 30 16.68 -9.11 7.64
C ASP A 30 15.86 -8.96 8.92
N VAL A 31 14.90 -9.85 9.19
CA VAL A 31 14.07 -9.79 10.41
C VAL A 31 14.91 -9.90 11.66
N TRP A 32 15.95 -10.75 11.64
CA TRP A 32 16.86 -10.93 12.77
C TRP A 32 17.67 -9.67 13.05
N TRP A 33 18.04 -8.93 12.02
CA TRP A 33 18.68 -7.62 12.16
C TRP A 33 17.74 -6.62 12.84
N HIS A 34 16.50 -6.51 12.38
CA HIS A 34 15.51 -5.60 12.99
C HIS A 34 15.21 -5.95 14.43
N LEU A 35 15.15 -7.24 14.76
CA LEU A 35 14.95 -7.71 16.12
C LEU A 35 16.14 -7.33 17.02
N ALA A 36 17.37 -7.61 16.57
CA ALA A 36 18.59 -7.25 17.29
C ALA A 36 18.71 -5.73 17.48
N MET A 37 18.45 -4.93 16.44
CA MET A 37 18.41 -3.46 16.53
C MET A 37 17.36 -3.00 17.53
N GLY A 38 16.16 -3.59 17.52
CA GLY A 38 15.09 -3.24 18.45
C GLY A 38 15.48 -3.47 19.91
N HIS A 39 16.05 -4.65 20.22
CA HIS A 39 16.57 -4.95 21.56
C HIS A 39 17.75 -4.04 21.95
N TYR A 40 18.63 -3.74 21.00
CA TYR A 40 19.73 -2.80 21.22
C TYR A 40 19.20 -1.41 21.60
N ILE A 41 18.23 -0.88 20.84
CA ILE A 41 17.63 0.45 21.08
C ILE A 41 16.91 0.48 22.43
N ILE A 42 16.22 -0.59 22.80
CA ILE A 42 15.56 -0.70 24.11
C ILE A 42 16.58 -0.60 25.26
N ALA A 43 17.75 -1.21 25.11
CA ALA A 43 18.77 -1.27 26.15
C ALA A 43 19.69 -0.04 26.19
N HIS A 44 20.04 0.55 25.04
CA HIS A 44 21.09 1.56 24.92
C HIS A 44 20.61 2.90 24.36
N GLY A 45 19.35 2.99 23.92
CA GLY A 45 18.85 4.12 23.16
C GLY A 45 19.21 4.04 21.67
N ILE A 46 18.79 5.06 20.92
CA ILE A 46 18.94 5.10 19.45
C ILE A 46 20.41 5.35 19.10
N PRO A 47 21.10 4.42 18.42
CA PRO A 47 22.51 4.58 18.11
C PRO A 47 22.76 5.66 17.05
N THR A 48 23.94 6.27 17.08
CA THR A 48 24.40 7.23 16.05
C THR A 48 25.30 6.59 14.99
N ALA A 49 25.90 5.44 15.29
CA ALA A 49 26.74 4.63 14.41
C ALA A 49 26.24 3.18 14.37
N GLU A 50 26.53 2.46 13.30
CA GLU A 50 25.98 1.10 13.08
C GLU A 50 26.56 0.08 14.09
N PRO A 51 25.80 -0.40 15.10
CA PRO A 51 26.32 -1.26 16.18
C PRO A 51 26.83 -2.67 15.80
N PHE A 52 26.47 -3.24 14.65
CA PHE A 52 26.74 -4.68 14.37
C PHE A 52 27.87 -4.95 13.37
N SER A 53 28.26 -3.97 12.56
CA SER A 53 29.28 -4.11 11.53
C SER A 53 30.69 -4.01 12.11
N PHE A 54 31.61 -4.81 11.54
CA PHE A 54 33.03 -4.80 11.90
C PHE A 54 33.70 -3.42 11.67
N LEU A 55 33.15 -2.60 10.77
CA LEU A 55 33.62 -1.24 10.49
C LEU A 55 32.72 -0.18 11.16
N HIS A 56 32.42 -0.36 12.45
CA HIS A 56 31.50 0.46 13.25
C HIS A 56 31.70 1.97 13.08
N ALA A 57 32.95 2.45 13.07
CA ALA A 57 33.27 3.87 13.03
C ALA A 57 33.10 4.55 11.64
N ALA A 58 32.92 3.77 10.57
CA ALA A 58 32.90 4.29 9.20
C ALA A 58 31.50 4.56 8.64
N ASN A 59 30.44 4.01 9.26
CA ASN A 59 29.10 4.02 8.70
C ASN A 59 28.09 4.70 9.64
N PRO A 60 27.71 5.97 9.39
CA PRO A 60 26.65 6.62 10.16
C PRO A 60 25.35 5.85 9.98
N TRP A 61 24.65 5.57 11.09
CA TRP A 61 23.40 4.84 11.05
C TRP A 61 22.23 5.82 10.96
N VAL A 62 21.41 5.65 9.92
CA VAL A 62 20.17 6.42 9.77
C VAL A 62 19.03 5.55 10.29
N GLY A 63 18.47 5.96 11.43
CA GLY A 63 17.40 5.25 12.12
C GLY A 63 16.05 5.33 11.44
N GLN A 64 15.99 4.94 10.16
CA GLN A 64 14.85 5.13 9.26
C GLN A 64 13.59 4.38 9.69
N GLN A 65 13.71 3.41 10.60
CA GLN A 65 12.62 2.58 11.08
C GLN A 65 12.79 2.15 12.55
N TRP A 66 13.45 2.98 13.36
CA TRP A 66 13.75 2.67 14.77
C TRP A 66 12.50 2.27 15.57
N LEU A 67 11.36 2.93 15.33
CA LEU A 67 10.12 2.64 16.07
C LEU A 67 9.52 1.30 15.65
N TYR A 68 9.70 0.91 14.38
CA TYR A 68 9.32 -0.41 13.90
C TYR A 68 10.20 -1.49 14.54
N GLU A 69 11.51 -1.26 14.64
CA GLU A 69 12.45 -2.20 15.26
C GLU A 69 12.13 -2.43 16.74
N VAL A 70 11.90 -1.35 17.49
CA VAL A 70 11.45 -1.42 18.90
C VAL A 70 10.10 -2.15 19.01
N GLY A 71 9.14 -1.82 18.13
CA GLY A 71 7.83 -2.46 18.11
C GLY A 71 7.92 -3.97 17.82
N LEU A 72 8.74 -4.36 16.85
CA LEU A 72 8.97 -5.75 16.49
C LEU A 72 9.57 -6.53 17.67
N ALA A 73 10.61 -5.99 18.31
CA ALA A 73 11.23 -6.59 19.48
C ALA A 73 10.21 -6.86 20.60
N ARG A 74 9.38 -5.86 20.92
CA ARG A 74 8.33 -6.03 21.95
C ARG A 74 7.28 -7.08 21.57
N LEU A 75 6.89 -7.17 20.31
CA LEU A 75 5.94 -8.20 19.86
C LEU A 75 6.52 -9.61 20.02
N VAL A 76 7.79 -9.78 19.68
CA VAL A 76 8.50 -11.06 19.84
C VAL A 76 8.67 -11.41 21.33
N ASP A 77 9.03 -10.44 22.17
CA ASP A 77 9.15 -10.68 23.63
C ASP A 77 7.82 -11.11 24.27
N LEU A 78 6.69 -10.58 23.79
CA LEU A 78 5.37 -10.84 24.36
C LEU A 78 4.73 -12.15 23.89
N GLY A 79 4.96 -12.55 22.65
CA GLY A 79 4.24 -13.68 22.04
C GLY A 79 5.00 -14.43 20.96
N GLY A 80 6.32 -14.23 20.89
CA GLY A 80 7.20 -14.85 19.93
C GLY A 80 6.98 -14.41 18.48
N ALA A 81 7.62 -15.12 17.56
CA ALA A 81 7.52 -14.88 16.12
C ALA A 81 6.06 -14.97 15.60
N GLY A 82 5.25 -15.86 16.20
CA GLY A 82 3.84 -16.03 15.82
C GLY A 82 3.00 -14.76 16.01
N LEU A 83 3.17 -14.06 17.14
CA LEU A 83 2.46 -12.80 17.39
C LEU A 83 2.93 -11.70 16.42
N ALA A 84 4.24 -11.58 16.19
CA ALA A 84 4.78 -10.63 15.23
C ALA A 84 4.25 -10.86 13.80
N SER A 85 4.24 -12.12 13.34
CA SER A 85 3.65 -12.51 12.05
C SER A 85 2.15 -12.19 11.97
N LEU A 86 1.40 -12.46 13.04
CA LEU A 86 -0.03 -12.16 13.09
C LEU A 86 -0.29 -10.65 12.99
N VAL A 87 0.44 -9.84 13.75
CA VAL A 87 0.28 -8.38 13.74
C VAL A 87 0.66 -7.81 12.38
N MET A 88 1.78 -8.22 11.78
CA MET A 88 2.19 -7.73 10.48
C MET A 88 1.25 -8.18 9.35
N GLY A 89 0.75 -9.42 9.40
CA GLY A 89 -0.30 -9.88 8.50
C GLY A 89 -1.59 -9.08 8.67
N ALA A 90 -1.99 -8.76 9.90
CA ALA A 90 -3.15 -7.92 10.16
C ALA A 90 -2.97 -6.49 9.61
N VAL A 91 -1.77 -5.92 9.68
CA VAL A 91 -1.45 -4.62 9.06
C VAL A 91 -1.59 -4.71 7.53
N ALA A 92 -1.04 -5.75 6.89
CA ALA A 92 -1.17 -5.95 5.45
C ALA A 92 -2.63 -6.14 5.00
N SER A 93 -3.39 -7.01 5.67
CA SER A 93 -4.83 -7.19 5.41
C SER A 93 -5.61 -5.89 5.64
N SER A 94 -5.26 -5.12 6.68
CA SER A 94 -5.87 -3.81 6.93
C SER A 94 -5.57 -2.80 5.83
N ALA A 95 -4.37 -2.81 5.24
CA ALA A 95 -4.04 -1.95 4.11
C ALA A 95 -4.97 -2.20 2.92
N LEU A 96 -5.17 -3.47 2.55
CA LEU A 96 -6.08 -3.87 1.47
C LEU A 96 -7.54 -3.53 1.79
N LEU A 97 -7.98 -3.80 3.02
CA LEU A 97 -9.33 -3.46 3.46
C LEU A 97 -9.57 -1.94 3.42
N VAL A 98 -8.64 -1.13 3.94
CA VAL A 98 -8.71 0.34 3.90
C VAL A 98 -8.73 0.84 2.46
N ALA A 99 -7.94 0.25 1.57
CA ALA A 99 -7.92 0.58 0.16
C ALA A 99 -9.29 0.31 -0.49
N VAL A 100 -9.89 -0.85 -0.28
CA VAL A 100 -11.24 -1.15 -0.80
C VAL A 100 -12.31 -0.27 -0.15
N LEU A 101 -12.18 0.05 1.14
CA LEU A 101 -13.08 0.98 1.83
C LEU A 101 -12.90 2.44 1.41
N SER A 102 -11.82 2.78 0.71
CA SER A 102 -11.63 4.11 0.13
C SER A 102 -12.66 4.43 -0.96
N ILE A 103 -13.25 3.42 -1.61
CA ILE A 103 -14.25 3.61 -2.65
C ILE A 103 -15.43 4.47 -2.12
N PRO A 104 -15.78 5.59 -2.78
CA PRO A 104 -16.92 6.43 -2.41
C PRO A 104 -18.22 5.62 -2.37
N ARG A 105 -19.09 5.90 -1.40
CA ARG A 105 -20.30 5.10 -1.14
C ARG A 105 -21.20 4.99 -2.39
N GLU A 106 -21.22 6.05 -3.19
CA GLU A 106 -22.02 6.19 -4.41
C GLU A 106 -21.48 5.33 -5.56
N ARG A 107 -20.20 4.96 -5.52
CA ARG A 107 -19.52 4.12 -6.53
C ARG A 107 -19.26 2.69 -6.05
N ARG A 108 -19.67 2.34 -4.82
CA ARG A 108 -19.39 1.01 -4.26
C ARG A 108 -20.19 -0.08 -4.99
N PRO A 109 -19.51 -1.05 -5.62
CA PRO A 109 -20.17 -2.19 -6.27
C PRO A 109 -20.77 -3.15 -5.23
N SER A 110 -21.27 -4.30 -5.70
CA SER A 110 -21.78 -5.36 -4.82
C SER A 110 -20.68 -5.99 -3.96
N GLY A 111 -21.08 -6.68 -2.88
CA GLY A 111 -20.17 -7.33 -1.94
C GLY A 111 -19.18 -8.30 -2.61
N PRO A 112 -19.62 -9.16 -3.54
CA PRO A 112 -18.72 -10.07 -4.25
C PRO A 112 -17.60 -9.37 -5.05
N TRP A 113 -17.87 -8.22 -5.69
CA TRP A 113 -16.82 -7.46 -6.39
C TRP A 113 -15.80 -6.87 -5.44
N LEU A 114 -16.25 -6.36 -4.28
CA LEU A 114 -15.36 -5.86 -3.24
C LEU A 114 -14.50 -6.98 -2.66
N ALA A 115 -15.11 -8.12 -2.34
CA ALA A 115 -14.43 -9.28 -1.79
C ALA A 115 -13.44 -9.90 -2.80
N GLY A 116 -13.84 -10.06 -4.05
CA GLY A 116 -13.00 -10.64 -5.10
C GLY A 116 -11.77 -9.80 -5.40
N ALA A 117 -11.93 -8.47 -5.52
CA ALA A 117 -10.80 -7.57 -5.69
C ALA A 117 -9.86 -7.60 -4.49
N LEU A 118 -10.40 -7.57 -3.25
CA LEU A 118 -9.60 -7.66 -2.03
C LEU A 118 -8.79 -8.95 -1.99
N LEU A 119 -9.42 -10.10 -2.27
CA LEU A 119 -8.77 -11.41 -2.20
C LEU A 119 -7.73 -11.62 -3.31
N LEU A 120 -8.00 -11.14 -4.52
CA LEU A 120 -7.02 -11.17 -5.61
C LEU A 120 -5.78 -10.36 -5.25
N SER A 121 -5.96 -9.12 -4.80
CA SER A 121 -4.85 -8.26 -4.38
C SER A 121 -4.14 -8.81 -3.13
N ALA A 122 -4.86 -9.50 -2.22
CA ALA A 122 -4.26 -10.19 -1.08
C ALA A 122 -3.41 -11.38 -1.51
N LEU A 123 -3.83 -12.14 -2.51
CA LEU A 123 -3.07 -13.27 -3.06
C LEU A 123 -1.78 -12.78 -3.72
N VAL A 124 -1.86 -11.70 -4.50
CA VAL A 124 -0.69 -11.06 -5.15
C VAL A 124 0.26 -10.47 -4.12
N ALA A 125 -0.24 -9.69 -3.16
CA ALA A 125 0.58 -9.09 -2.11
C ALA A 125 1.16 -10.13 -1.14
N GLY A 126 0.44 -11.23 -0.89
CA GLY A 126 0.78 -12.29 0.06
C GLY A 126 2.18 -12.88 -0.08
N GLN A 127 2.73 -12.88 -1.30
CA GLN A 127 4.06 -13.41 -1.59
C GLN A 127 5.22 -12.48 -1.17
N PHE A 128 4.93 -11.20 -0.99
CA PHE A 128 5.92 -10.15 -0.74
C PHE A 128 5.70 -9.42 0.60
N VAL A 129 4.54 -9.62 1.23
CA VAL A 129 4.30 -9.16 2.60
C VAL A 129 4.94 -10.12 3.59
N GLY A 130 5.34 -9.61 4.74
CA GLY A 130 5.96 -10.39 5.79
C GLY A 130 6.24 -9.53 7.00
N VAL A 131 7.11 -10.02 7.88
CA VAL A 131 7.52 -9.28 9.08
C VAL A 131 8.58 -8.24 8.69
N ARG A 132 8.14 -7.19 7.99
CA ARG A 132 9.00 -6.13 7.45
C ARG A 132 8.37 -4.76 7.61
N GLY A 133 9.19 -3.72 7.78
CA GLY A 133 8.73 -2.33 7.85
C GLY A 133 7.96 -1.88 6.61
N GLN A 134 8.22 -2.49 5.45
CA GLN A 134 7.50 -2.21 4.20
C GLN A 134 5.97 -2.35 4.33
N VAL A 135 5.47 -3.30 5.12
CA VAL A 135 4.04 -3.54 5.29
C VAL A 135 3.34 -2.36 5.97
N ILE A 136 4.04 -1.63 6.86
CA ILE A 136 3.54 -0.37 7.43
C ILE A 136 3.29 0.66 6.32
N SER A 137 4.15 0.68 5.30
CA SER A 137 4.03 1.62 4.19
C SER A 137 2.85 1.32 3.27
N LEU A 138 2.46 0.06 3.15
CA LEU A 138 1.23 -0.32 2.45
C LEU A 138 -0.01 0.25 3.15
N LEU A 139 -0.06 0.14 4.48
CA LEU A 139 -1.16 0.71 5.26
C LEU A 139 -1.16 2.24 5.17
N GLY A 140 0.00 2.89 5.31
CA GLY A 140 0.13 4.33 5.13
C GLY A 140 -0.36 4.80 3.76
N ALA A 141 0.03 4.12 2.69
CA ALA A 141 -0.43 4.42 1.33
C ALA A 141 -1.95 4.26 1.17
N ALA A 142 -2.54 3.20 1.73
CA ALA A 142 -3.98 2.98 1.71
C ALA A 142 -4.75 4.07 2.49
N VAL A 143 -4.22 4.53 3.63
CA VAL A 143 -4.81 5.64 4.39
C VAL A 143 -4.72 6.95 3.61
N VAL A 144 -3.59 7.25 2.95
CA VAL A 144 -3.48 8.43 2.09
C VAL A 144 -4.47 8.36 0.93
N LEU A 145 -4.63 7.20 0.29
CA LEU A 145 -5.63 6.99 -0.75
C LEU A 145 -7.06 7.27 -0.24
N ASN A 146 -7.37 6.85 0.99
CA ASN A 146 -8.64 7.13 1.65
C ASN A 146 -8.84 8.63 1.91
N VAL A 147 -7.81 9.32 2.42
CA VAL A 147 -7.82 10.78 2.65
C VAL A 147 -8.03 11.54 1.35
N VAL A 148 -7.27 11.21 0.31
CA VAL A 148 -7.41 11.79 -1.04
C VAL A 148 -8.83 11.58 -1.56
N THR A 149 -9.39 10.39 -1.39
CA THR A 149 -10.75 10.10 -1.87
C THR A 149 -11.81 10.92 -1.13
N ARG A 150 -11.68 11.09 0.18
CA ARG A 150 -12.57 11.98 0.97
C ARG A 150 -12.40 13.46 0.61
N TRP A 151 -11.17 13.90 0.36
CA TRP A 151 -10.88 15.25 -0.11
C TRP A 151 -11.53 15.53 -1.48
N ARG A 152 -11.47 14.57 -2.41
CA ARG A 152 -12.17 14.65 -3.71
C ARG A 152 -13.69 14.77 -3.55
N GLY A 153 -14.24 14.17 -2.49
CA GLY A 153 -15.63 14.33 -2.08
C GLY A 153 -15.96 15.61 -1.32
N GLY A 154 -15.01 16.56 -1.20
CA GLY A 154 -15.20 17.87 -0.57
C GLY A 154 -14.78 17.97 0.90
N SER A 155 -14.26 16.90 1.51
CA SER A 155 -13.92 16.90 2.94
C SER A 155 -12.54 17.52 3.21
N ALA A 156 -12.51 18.80 3.61
CA ALA A 156 -11.29 19.44 4.11
C ALA A 156 -10.74 18.78 5.39
N ARG A 157 -11.63 18.30 6.27
CA ARG A 157 -11.26 17.68 7.55
C ARG A 157 -10.42 16.41 7.36
N ALA A 158 -10.59 15.70 6.25
CA ALA A 158 -9.79 14.51 5.96
C ALA A 158 -8.29 14.84 5.85
N LEU A 159 -7.93 16.05 5.40
CA LEU A 159 -6.55 16.48 5.21
C LEU A 159 -5.78 16.63 6.54
N LEU A 160 -6.50 16.85 7.66
CA LEU A 160 -5.89 16.93 8.99
C LEU A 160 -5.23 15.63 9.42
N ALA A 161 -5.58 14.51 8.79
CA ALA A 161 -4.95 13.22 9.06
C ALA A 161 -3.54 13.10 8.47
N LEU A 162 -3.16 13.91 7.46
CA LEU A 162 -1.87 13.76 6.79
C LEU A 162 -0.69 14.07 7.74
N PRO A 163 -0.57 15.23 8.40
CA PRO A 163 0.58 15.50 9.25
C PRO A 163 0.84 14.45 10.35
N PRO A 164 -0.14 14.03 11.18
CA PRO A 164 0.12 13.02 12.20
C PRO A 164 0.42 11.64 11.60
N LEU A 165 -0.19 11.27 10.47
CA LEU A 165 0.14 10.02 9.77
C LEU A 165 1.61 10.00 9.35
N PHE A 166 2.09 11.08 8.73
CA PHE A 166 3.46 11.17 8.24
C PHE A 166 4.50 11.28 9.34
N LEU A 167 4.17 11.95 10.45
CA LEU A 167 5.00 11.97 11.66
C LEU A 167 5.26 10.55 12.18
N ILE A 168 4.20 9.76 12.36
CA ILE A 168 4.31 8.39 12.87
C ILE A 168 5.00 7.49 11.83
N TRP A 169 4.60 7.59 10.56
CA TRP A 169 5.11 6.75 9.49
C TRP A 169 6.60 6.96 9.24
N ALA A 170 7.10 8.20 9.28
CA ALA A 170 8.54 8.48 9.09
C ALA A 170 9.44 7.86 10.17
N ASN A 171 8.89 7.51 11.33
CA ASN A 171 9.61 6.80 12.39
C ASN A 171 9.49 5.27 12.28
N LEU A 172 8.54 4.78 11.49
CA LEU A 172 8.28 3.36 11.28
C LEU A 172 8.90 2.81 9.99
N HIS A 173 8.94 3.59 8.91
CA HIS A 173 9.54 3.16 7.63
C HIS A 173 9.73 4.34 6.65
N ALA A 174 10.86 4.37 5.94
CA ALA A 174 11.16 5.39 4.92
C ALA A 174 10.22 5.41 3.70
N GLY A 175 9.34 4.41 3.57
CA GLY A 175 8.33 4.32 2.51
C GLY A 175 7.24 5.40 2.54
N PHE A 176 7.25 6.32 3.50
CA PHE A 176 6.32 7.47 3.54
C PHE A 176 6.33 8.30 2.26
N ILE A 177 7.44 8.34 1.52
CA ILE A 177 7.57 9.05 0.23
C ILE A 177 6.48 8.65 -0.76
N ILE A 178 6.06 7.38 -0.74
CA ILE A 178 4.96 6.87 -1.57
C ILE A 178 3.67 7.63 -1.28
N GLY A 179 3.36 7.88 0.01
CA GLY A 179 2.20 8.65 0.41
C GLY A 179 2.25 10.10 -0.10
N LEU A 180 3.42 10.76 -0.03
CA LEU A 180 3.56 12.11 -0.59
C LEU A 180 3.34 12.10 -2.10
N GLY A 181 3.87 11.09 -2.80
CA GLY A 181 3.65 10.87 -4.22
C GLY A 181 2.17 10.70 -4.57
N ILE A 182 1.43 9.88 -3.83
CA ILE A 182 -0.02 9.68 -4.02
C ILE A 182 -0.78 11.01 -3.87
N ALA A 183 -0.50 11.77 -2.80
CA ALA A 183 -1.15 13.04 -2.54
C ALA A 183 -0.80 14.10 -3.62
N LEU A 184 0.46 14.13 -4.08
CA LEU A 184 0.91 15.02 -5.13
C LEU A 184 0.25 14.69 -6.48
N VAL A 185 0.21 13.41 -6.87
CA VAL A 185 -0.50 12.96 -8.07
C VAL A 185 -1.97 13.40 -8.00
N ALA A 186 -2.62 13.25 -6.85
CA ALA A 186 -3.99 13.72 -6.67
C ALA A 186 -4.12 15.24 -6.87
N LEU A 187 -3.23 16.04 -6.29
CA LEU A 187 -3.22 17.50 -6.44
C LEU A 187 -3.06 17.95 -7.91
N LEU A 188 -2.22 17.22 -8.66
CA LEU A 188 -1.89 17.53 -10.06
C LEU A 188 -2.96 17.06 -11.06
N THR A 189 -3.61 15.93 -10.79
CA THR A 189 -4.55 15.29 -11.74
C THR A 189 -6.02 15.58 -11.45
N VAL A 190 -6.40 15.87 -10.20
CA VAL A 190 -7.79 16.20 -9.84
C VAL A 190 -8.02 17.70 -10.01
N ARG A 191 -8.79 18.06 -11.04
CA ARG A 191 -9.14 19.46 -11.38
C ARG A 191 -10.59 19.84 -11.05
N THR A 192 -11.42 18.85 -10.71
CA THR A 192 -12.86 19.04 -10.45
C THR A 192 -13.17 19.61 -9.06
N THR A 193 -12.18 19.66 -8.18
CA THR A 193 -12.34 20.15 -6.79
C THR A 193 -12.09 21.66 -6.72
N ASP A 194 -12.79 22.36 -5.82
CA ASP A 194 -12.62 23.80 -5.55
C ASP A 194 -11.14 24.17 -5.31
N TRP A 195 -10.71 25.31 -5.86
CA TRP A 195 -9.36 25.85 -5.71
C TRP A 195 -8.92 25.99 -4.23
N ARG A 196 -9.82 26.35 -3.31
CA ARG A 196 -9.54 26.46 -1.87
C ARG A 196 -9.17 25.10 -1.30
N LEU A 197 -9.94 24.06 -1.61
CA LEU A 197 -9.67 22.69 -1.18
C LEU A 197 -8.36 22.16 -1.79
N ARG A 198 -8.04 22.52 -3.03
CA ARG A 198 -6.76 22.19 -3.66
C ARG A 198 -5.58 22.86 -2.95
N ARG A 199 -5.69 24.13 -2.55
CA ARG A 199 -4.68 24.82 -1.73
C ARG A 199 -4.51 24.17 -0.36
N LEU A 200 -5.60 23.76 0.27
CA LEU A 200 -5.53 23.03 1.54
C LEU A 200 -4.82 21.69 1.41
N LEU A 201 -5.04 20.95 0.31
CA LEU A 201 -4.28 19.73 0.04
C LEU A 201 -2.78 20.04 -0.14
N GLY A 202 -2.44 21.07 -0.90
CA GLY A 202 -1.05 21.52 -1.06
C GLY A 202 -0.40 21.87 0.28
N ALA A 203 -1.09 22.63 1.14
CA ALA A 203 -0.61 22.96 2.48
C ALA A 203 -0.47 21.73 3.38
N ALA A 204 -1.42 20.78 3.29
CA ALA A 204 -1.35 19.54 4.04
C ALA A 204 -0.20 18.62 3.59
N ILE A 205 0.14 18.60 2.30
CA ILE A 205 1.33 17.90 1.77
C ILE A 205 2.61 18.51 2.33
N VAL A 206 2.72 19.85 2.34
CA VAL A 206 3.89 20.54 2.94
C VAL A 206 3.99 20.25 4.42
N ALA A 207 2.88 20.37 5.17
CA ALA A 207 2.84 20.05 6.59
C ALA A 207 3.20 18.58 6.86
N ALA A 208 2.75 17.65 6.02
CA ALA A 208 3.11 16.24 6.10
C ALA A 208 4.61 16.02 5.85
N ALA A 209 5.19 16.66 4.84
CA ALA A 209 6.63 16.57 4.55
C ALA A 209 7.49 17.18 5.67
N LEU A 210 7.03 18.27 6.31
CA LEU A 210 7.69 18.83 7.49
C LEU A 210 7.56 17.92 8.71
N ALA A 211 6.41 17.26 8.87
CA ALA A 211 6.18 16.33 9.98
C ALA A 211 7.13 15.11 9.92
N THR A 212 7.59 14.70 8.73
CA THR A 212 8.58 13.61 8.63
C THR A 212 9.95 13.99 9.16
N LEU A 213 10.25 15.28 9.36
CA LEU A 213 11.50 15.75 9.96
C LEU A 213 11.55 15.52 11.48
N VAL A 214 10.41 15.19 12.10
CA VAL A 214 10.33 14.83 13.52
C VAL A 214 10.71 13.36 13.68
N ASN A 215 12.00 13.08 13.52
CA ASN A 215 12.62 11.78 13.71
C ASN A 215 14.08 11.97 14.19
N PRO A 216 14.74 10.95 14.77
CA PRO A 216 16.11 11.07 15.30
C PRO A 216 17.15 11.55 14.29
N SER A 217 16.96 11.26 13.00
CA SER A 217 17.86 11.64 11.92
C SER A 217 17.47 12.96 11.24
N GLY A 218 16.34 13.59 11.61
CA GLY A 218 15.89 14.86 11.03
C GLY A 218 15.84 14.84 9.50
N THR A 219 16.60 15.74 8.86
CA THR A 219 16.78 15.81 7.41
C THR A 219 17.61 14.66 6.83
N GLY A 220 18.43 14.00 7.64
CA GLY A 220 19.22 12.82 7.24
C GLY A 220 18.37 11.66 6.74
N LEU A 221 17.11 11.56 7.18
CA LEU A 221 16.15 10.58 6.67
C LEU A 221 15.86 10.77 5.16
N TRP A 222 15.78 12.03 4.70
CA TRP A 222 15.58 12.34 3.29
C TRP A 222 16.84 12.05 2.47
N ALA A 223 18.02 12.32 3.02
CA ALA A 223 19.29 11.94 2.40
C ALA A 223 19.37 10.42 2.24
N TYR A 224 19.00 9.66 3.27
CA TYR A 224 18.93 8.19 3.24
C TYR A 224 18.00 7.67 2.13
N VAL A 225 16.81 8.25 1.99
CA VAL A 225 15.88 7.91 0.90
C VAL A 225 16.58 8.09 -0.45
N VAL A 226 17.17 9.26 -0.70
CA VAL A 226 17.84 9.54 -1.99
C VAL A 226 18.96 8.53 -2.23
N THR A 227 19.84 8.31 -1.26
CA THR A 227 20.96 7.37 -1.40
C THR A 227 20.50 5.94 -1.63
N THR A 228 19.39 5.52 -1.02
CA THR A 228 18.84 4.17 -1.21
C THR A 228 18.42 3.94 -2.65
N PHE A 229 17.77 4.93 -3.27
CA PHE A 229 17.29 4.80 -4.66
C PHE A 229 18.38 5.06 -5.72
N THR A 230 19.48 5.75 -5.37
CA THR A 230 20.58 6.03 -6.32
C THR A 230 21.76 5.04 -6.20
N ASN A 231 21.79 4.19 -5.18
CA ASN A 231 22.88 3.24 -4.96
C ASN A 231 22.70 2.00 -5.85
N SER A 232 23.43 1.97 -6.97
CA SER A 232 23.39 0.89 -7.96
C SER A 232 23.79 -0.47 -7.41
N THR A 233 24.62 -0.52 -6.36
CA THR A 233 25.06 -1.78 -5.73
C THR A 233 23.90 -2.43 -4.97
N LEU A 234 23.12 -1.64 -4.21
CA LEU A 234 21.94 -2.14 -3.51
C LEU A 234 20.89 -2.64 -4.51
N THR A 235 20.61 -1.86 -5.55
CA THR A 235 19.59 -2.21 -6.55
C THR A 235 20.03 -3.35 -7.46
N GLY A 236 21.33 -3.58 -7.64
CA GLY A 236 21.88 -4.61 -8.54
C GLY A 236 22.06 -5.98 -7.90
N VAL A 237 22.21 -6.06 -6.57
CA VAL A 237 22.54 -7.32 -5.87
C VAL A 237 21.34 -7.92 -5.15
N VAL A 238 20.41 -7.10 -4.67
CA VAL A 238 19.27 -7.59 -3.89
C VAL A 238 18.12 -7.98 -4.81
N THR A 239 17.69 -9.25 -4.74
CA THR A 239 16.66 -9.83 -5.61
C THR A 239 15.36 -9.03 -5.64
N GLU A 240 14.94 -8.45 -4.51
CA GLU A 240 13.69 -7.69 -4.42
C GLU A 240 13.66 -6.41 -5.27
N TRP A 241 14.84 -5.92 -5.68
CA TRP A 241 15.02 -4.76 -6.54
C TRP A 241 15.08 -5.10 -8.03
N GLN A 242 15.09 -6.39 -8.37
CA GLN A 242 15.07 -6.85 -9.76
C GLN A 242 13.65 -6.80 -10.33
N SER A 243 13.55 -6.79 -11.66
CA SER A 243 12.28 -6.92 -12.36
C SER A 243 11.61 -8.28 -12.09
N PRO A 244 10.27 -8.37 -12.16
CA PRO A 244 9.55 -9.63 -12.05
C PRO A 244 9.96 -10.63 -13.14
N ASP A 245 10.27 -11.87 -12.75
CA ASP A 245 10.39 -13.00 -13.68
C ASP A 245 9.02 -13.69 -13.86
N PHE A 246 8.39 -13.48 -15.02
CA PHE A 246 7.08 -14.04 -15.33
C PHE A 246 7.10 -15.55 -15.66
N HIS A 247 8.26 -16.20 -15.63
CA HIS A 247 8.32 -17.67 -15.63
C HIS A 247 8.01 -18.25 -14.23
N ASP A 248 8.11 -17.45 -13.17
CA ASP A 248 7.63 -17.81 -11.85
C ASP A 248 6.09 -17.74 -11.79
N ALA A 249 5.45 -18.87 -11.46
CA ALA A 249 4.00 -18.99 -11.40
C ALA A 249 3.33 -17.99 -10.44
N TRP A 250 4.00 -17.58 -9.36
CA TRP A 250 3.48 -16.60 -8.41
C TRP A 250 3.49 -15.19 -8.99
N LEU A 251 4.54 -14.84 -9.73
CA LEU A 251 4.64 -13.54 -10.39
C LEU A 251 3.64 -13.39 -11.55
N ARG A 252 3.17 -14.51 -12.12
CA ARG A 252 2.05 -14.49 -13.08
C ARG A 252 0.72 -14.05 -12.46
N LEU A 253 0.55 -14.10 -11.14
CA LEU A 253 -0.63 -13.54 -10.50
C LEU A 253 -0.65 -12.01 -10.58
N PHE A 254 0.51 -11.37 -10.42
CA PHE A 254 0.66 -9.93 -10.63
C PHE A 254 0.39 -9.56 -12.11
N GLU A 255 0.92 -10.34 -13.06
CA GLU A 255 0.63 -10.19 -14.49
C GLU A 255 -0.89 -10.25 -14.77
N ALA A 256 -1.55 -11.28 -14.23
CA ALA A 256 -2.99 -11.47 -14.38
C ALA A 256 -3.79 -10.31 -13.76
N GLU A 257 -3.44 -9.85 -12.57
CA GLU A 257 -4.08 -8.70 -11.92
C GLU A 257 -3.94 -7.42 -12.77
N ALA A 258 -2.74 -7.17 -13.31
CA ALA A 258 -2.49 -6.02 -14.18
C ALA A 258 -3.30 -6.10 -15.49
N ILE A 259 -3.35 -7.27 -16.15
CA ILE A 259 -4.16 -7.48 -17.36
C ILE A 259 -5.65 -7.27 -17.05
N LEU A 260 -6.14 -7.81 -15.92
CA LEU A 260 -7.53 -7.63 -15.50
C LEU A 260 -7.86 -6.16 -15.23
N LEU A 261 -6.93 -5.40 -14.64
CA LEU A 261 -7.12 -3.98 -14.38
C LEU A 261 -7.18 -3.18 -15.69
N VAL A 262 -6.24 -3.41 -16.60
CA VAL A 262 -6.22 -2.77 -17.93
C VAL A 262 -7.49 -3.11 -18.70
N THR A 263 -7.91 -4.38 -18.70
CA THR A 263 -9.16 -4.82 -19.35
C THR A 263 -10.39 -4.17 -18.72
N SER A 264 -10.42 -4.05 -17.39
CA SER A 264 -11.50 -3.37 -16.67
C SER A 264 -11.57 -1.89 -17.02
N TRP A 265 -10.42 -1.24 -17.20
CA TRP A 265 -10.37 0.13 -17.71
C TRP A 265 -10.91 0.19 -19.13
N THR A 266 -10.37 -0.59 -20.08
CA THR A 266 -10.75 -0.52 -21.51
C THR A 266 -12.25 -0.69 -21.72
N LEU A 267 -12.88 -1.55 -20.93
CA LEU A 267 -14.32 -1.83 -20.97
C LEU A 267 -15.18 -0.88 -20.11
N SER A 268 -14.57 0.01 -19.33
CA SER A 268 -15.28 1.01 -18.51
C SER A 268 -15.28 2.40 -19.17
N SER A 269 -16.44 3.07 -19.11
CA SER A 269 -16.71 4.35 -19.76
C SER A 269 -16.43 5.59 -18.90
N ARG A 270 -16.04 5.45 -17.62
CA ARG A 270 -15.83 6.59 -16.69
C ARG A 270 -14.57 6.45 -15.84
N ARG A 271 -13.41 6.41 -16.51
CA ARG A 271 -12.09 6.37 -15.88
C ARG A 271 -11.72 7.74 -15.33
N GLN A 272 -11.04 7.76 -14.19
CA GLN A 272 -10.56 9.00 -13.59
C GLN A 272 -9.04 9.11 -13.81
N PRO A 273 -8.51 10.25 -14.29
CA PRO A 273 -7.09 10.39 -14.56
C PRO A 273 -6.19 10.06 -13.38
N VAL A 274 -6.58 10.46 -12.16
CA VAL A 274 -5.85 10.14 -10.93
C VAL A 274 -5.70 8.63 -10.71
N ASP A 275 -6.74 7.85 -10.97
CA ASP A 275 -6.73 6.39 -10.78
C ASP A 275 -5.76 5.73 -11.78
N LEU A 276 -5.79 6.18 -13.05
CA LEU A 276 -4.91 5.70 -14.12
C LEU A 276 -3.44 6.05 -13.86
N VAL A 277 -3.15 7.28 -13.44
CA VAL A 277 -1.78 7.72 -13.15
C VAL A 277 -1.23 6.99 -11.93
N LEU A 278 -2.02 6.83 -10.86
CA LEU A 278 -1.57 6.09 -9.68
C LEU A 278 -1.28 4.62 -9.99
N ALA A 279 -2.20 3.92 -10.65
CA ALA A 279 -2.00 2.52 -10.99
C ALA A 279 -0.91 2.32 -12.05
N GLY A 280 -0.81 3.21 -13.04
CA GLY A 280 0.27 3.18 -14.02
C GLY A 280 1.64 3.41 -13.40
N ALA A 281 1.75 4.36 -12.46
CA ALA A 281 2.99 4.63 -11.74
C ALA A 281 3.41 3.46 -10.84
N THR A 282 2.49 2.88 -10.07
CA THR A 282 2.81 1.73 -9.22
C THR A 282 3.05 0.46 -10.03
N PHE A 283 2.40 0.29 -11.17
CA PHE A 283 2.68 -0.78 -12.12
C PHE A 283 4.09 -0.66 -12.70
N ALA A 284 4.47 0.53 -13.18
CA ALA A 284 5.82 0.78 -13.67
C ALA A 284 6.88 0.52 -12.58
N ALA A 285 6.61 0.97 -11.34
CA ALA A 285 7.48 0.70 -10.20
C ALA A 285 7.57 -0.80 -9.86
N ALA A 286 6.49 -1.56 -10.01
CA ALA A 286 6.46 -3.02 -9.82
C ALA A 286 7.20 -3.78 -10.93
N LEU A 287 7.16 -3.29 -12.18
CA LEU A 287 7.98 -3.83 -13.26
C LEU A 287 9.48 -3.55 -13.07
N GLN A 288 9.82 -2.41 -12.47
CA GLN A 288 11.21 -2.07 -12.17
C GLN A 288 11.75 -2.88 -11.00
N ALA A 289 10.95 -3.09 -9.95
CA ALA A 289 11.36 -3.82 -8.75
C ALA A 289 10.18 -4.61 -8.16
N GLN A 290 10.35 -5.92 -8.02
CA GLN A 290 9.34 -6.84 -7.48
C GLN A 290 8.80 -6.41 -6.12
N ARG A 291 9.63 -5.78 -5.28
CA ARG A 291 9.18 -5.25 -3.98
C ARG A 291 8.01 -4.28 -4.08
N ASN A 292 7.78 -3.63 -5.21
CA ASN A 292 6.65 -2.69 -5.38
C ASN A 292 5.33 -3.37 -5.76
N ILE A 293 5.31 -4.69 -6.00
CA ILE A 293 4.08 -5.45 -6.35
C ILE A 293 2.96 -5.28 -5.30
N PRO A 294 3.21 -5.39 -3.98
CA PRO A 294 2.16 -5.16 -2.98
C PRO A 294 1.58 -3.74 -3.01
N LEU A 295 2.40 -2.74 -3.33
CA LEU A 295 1.94 -1.37 -3.46
C LEU A 295 1.02 -1.24 -4.67
N PHE A 296 1.36 -1.86 -5.79
CA PHE A 296 0.46 -1.94 -6.94
C PHE A 296 -0.86 -2.61 -6.55
N ALA A 297 -0.84 -3.76 -5.88
CA ALA A 297 -2.03 -4.48 -5.44
C ALA A 297 -2.96 -3.61 -4.54
N VAL A 298 -2.39 -2.85 -3.60
CA VAL A 298 -3.14 -1.89 -2.76
C VAL A 298 -3.83 -0.81 -3.59
N ILE A 299 -3.15 -0.24 -4.59
CA ILE A 299 -3.72 0.79 -5.47
C ILE A 299 -4.72 0.21 -6.48
N ALA A 300 -4.49 -1.02 -6.95
CA ALA A 300 -5.31 -1.73 -7.93
C ALA A 300 -6.62 -2.23 -7.33
N ALA A 301 -6.63 -2.72 -6.07
CA ALA A 301 -7.80 -3.30 -5.42
C ALA A 301 -9.10 -2.48 -5.55
N PRO A 302 -9.15 -1.19 -5.16
CA PRO A 302 -10.38 -0.41 -5.30
C PRO A 302 -10.77 -0.16 -6.76
N GLN A 303 -9.78 -0.09 -7.66
CA GLN A 303 -10.01 0.14 -9.08
C GLN A 303 -10.58 -1.10 -9.77
N LEU A 304 -10.04 -2.28 -9.48
CA LEU A 304 -10.56 -3.56 -9.95
C LEU A 304 -12.01 -3.75 -9.53
N ALA A 305 -12.33 -3.47 -8.26
CA ALA A 305 -13.70 -3.57 -7.77
C ALA A 305 -14.65 -2.65 -8.57
N VAL A 306 -14.30 -1.38 -8.76
CA VAL A 306 -15.18 -0.38 -9.39
C VAL A 306 -15.26 -0.59 -10.91
N TYR A 307 -14.11 -0.66 -11.58
CA TYR A 307 -14.05 -0.74 -13.04
C TYR A 307 -14.43 -2.13 -13.54
N GLY A 308 -14.06 -3.19 -12.82
CA GLY A 308 -14.48 -4.56 -13.14
C GLY A 308 -15.99 -4.74 -13.04
N ALA A 309 -16.62 -4.22 -11.97
CA ALA A 309 -18.07 -4.24 -11.83
C ALA A 309 -18.79 -3.44 -12.92
N ALA A 310 -18.24 -2.28 -13.30
CA ALA A 310 -18.78 -1.45 -14.37
C ALA A 310 -18.67 -2.14 -15.74
N ALA A 311 -17.49 -2.71 -16.04
CA ALA A 311 -17.25 -3.47 -17.26
C ALA A 311 -18.19 -4.69 -17.37
N TRP A 312 -18.34 -5.44 -16.28
CA TRP A 312 -19.25 -6.58 -16.23
C TRP A 312 -20.71 -6.16 -16.41
N SER A 313 -21.12 -5.04 -15.84
CA SER A 313 -22.50 -4.55 -16.01
C SER A 313 -22.76 -4.09 -17.45
N ALA A 314 -21.76 -3.51 -18.12
CA ALA A 314 -21.87 -3.06 -19.51
C ALA A 314 -21.86 -4.22 -20.54
N HIS A 315 -21.09 -5.28 -20.28
CA HIS A 315 -20.81 -6.33 -21.28
C HIS A 315 -21.21 -7.75 -20.86
N GLY A 316 -21.51 -7.99 -19.59
CA GLY A 316 -21.75 -9.31 -19.02
C GLY A 316 -22.94 -10.05 -19.64
N ALA A 317 -24.01 -9.34 -20.01
CA ALA A 317 -25.17 -9.94 -20.67
C ALA A 317 -24.84 -10.50 -22.06
N ARG A 318 -23.89 -9.88 -22.78
CA ARG A 318 -23.40 -10.37 -24.09
C ARG A 318 -22.50 -11.59 -23.92
N LEU A 319 -21.71 -11.62 -22.85
CA LEU A 319 -20.78 -12.72 -22.53
C LEU A 319 -21.51 -13.94 -21.96
N SER A 320 -22.61 -13.76 -21.22
CA SER A 320 -23.36 -14.86 -20.60
C SER A 320 -24.33 -15.56 -21.54
N GLY A 321 -24.26 -15.31 -22.87
CA GLY A 321 -25.14 -15.93 -23.88
C GLY A 321 -26.64 -15.61 -23.75
N ARG A 322 -27.03 -14.73 -22.82
CA ARG A 322 -28.43 -14.32 -22.61
C ARG A 322 -28.79 -13.26 -23.64
N ARG A 323 -29.01 -13.69 -24.89
CA ARG A 323 -29.79 -12.90 -25.85
C ARG A 323 -31.20 -12.75 -25.27
N GLY A 324 -31.62 -11.52 -24.97
CA GLY A 324 -33.03 -11.25 -24.65
C GLY A 324 -33.92 -11.73 -25.81
N PRO A 325 -35.21 -12.02 -25.56
CA PRO A 325 -36.11 -12.51 -26.59
C PRO A 325 -36.02 -11.61 -27.82
N ALA A 326 -35.61 -12.21 -28.94
CA ALA A 326 -35.62 -11.55 -30.22
C ALA A 326 -37.09 -11.37 -30.60
N TRP A 327 -37.64 -10.20 -30.27
CA TRP A 327 -38.88 -9.73 -30.86
C TRP A 327 -38.60 -9.50 -32.34
N TRP A 328 -38.90 -10.50 -33.16
CA TRP A 328 -39.00 -10.32 -34.61
C TRP A 328 -40.38 -9.70 -34.92
N PRO A 329 -40.45 -8.70 -35.81
CA PRO A 329 -41.68 -7.98 -36.16
C PRO A 329 -42.70 -8.84 -36.90
#